data_AF-A0A9D1CKN7-F1
#
_entry.id   AF-A0A9D1CKN7-F1
#
_cell.length_a   1.000
_cell.length_b   1.000
_cell.length_c   1.000
_cell.angle_alpha   90.00
_cell.angle_beta   90.00
_cell.angle_gamma   90.00
#
_symmetry.space_group_name_H-M   'P 1'
#
loop_
_entity.id
_entity.type
_entity.pdbx_description
1 polymer ?
#
loop_
_entity_poly.entity_id
_entity_poly.type
_entity_poly.pdbx_seq_one_letter_code
_entity_poly.pdbx_strand_id
1 'polypeptide(L)'
;MFQDVEEKRRKHNQILFSRSSLCLQNLLYFMRQCTHQELLLWALSFAKEILFSLESAYPDETRFRTAYQKTIALTKGEIKMPEVKRAILDCHAVAKKLQNSSHIALCHALGQGLSTVHVETHAIGLCIYELTAIVFRHPTD
;
A
#
# COMPACT_ATOMS: atom_id res chain seq x y z
N MET A 1 -13.18 -18.71 -0.75
CA MET A 1 -12.30 -17.55 -0.53
C MET A 1 -11.19 -18.00 0.44
N PHE A 2 -10.14 -17.21 0.74
CA PHE A 2 -9.14 -17.67 1.73
C PHE A 2 -9.76 -17.72 3.13
N GLN A 3 -9.48 -18.76 3.92
CA GLN A 3 -10.12 -18.97 5.23
C GLN A 3 -9.92 -17.78 6.19
N ASP A 4 -8.71 -17.21 6.22
CA ASP A 4 -8.38 -16.06 7.06
C ASP A 4 -9.12 -14.78 6.65
N VAL A 5 -9.39 -14.61 5.36
CA VAL A 5 -10.22 -13.51 4.83
C VAL A 5 -11.67 -13.67 5.28
N GLU A 6 -12.25 -14.87 5.16
CA GLU A 6 -13.63 -15.16 5.58
C GLU A 6 -13.81 -14.89 7.08
N GLU A 7 -12.88 -15.36 7.92
CA GLU A 7 -12.88 -15.13 9.36
C GLU A 7 -12.81 -13.65 9.72
N LYS A 8 -11.96 -12.89 9.04
CA LYS A 8 -11.80 -11.44 9.28
C LYS A 8 -12.99 -10.63 8.77
N ARG A 9 -13.62 -11.02 7.65
CA ARG A 9 -14.87 -10.42 7.17
C ARG A 9 -16.00 -10.60 8.19
N ARG A 10 -16.16 -11.81 8.74
CA ARG A 10 -17.16 -12.10 9.79
C ARG A 10 -16.95 -11.24 11.04
N LYS A 11 -15.70 -10.85 11.33
CA LYS A 11 -15.34 -9.95 12.44
C LYS A 11 -15.38 -8.46 12.08
N HIS A 12 -15.83 -8.11 10.87
CA HIS A 12 -15.87 -6.73 10.35
C HIS A 12 -14.51 -6.02 10.35
N ASN A 13 -13.42 -6.76 10.17
CA ASN A 13 -12.09 -6.17 10.06
C ASN A 13 -11.95 -5.37 8.76
N GLN A 14 -11.29 -4.22 8.83
CA GLN A 14 -10.96 -3.40 7.65
C GLN A 14 -9.78 -3.96 6.83
N ILE A 15 -8.93 -4.78 7.46
CA ILE A 15 -7.77 -5.42 6.82
C ILE A 15 -8.02 -6.92 6.81
N LEU A 16 -7.96 -7.53 5.63
CA LEU A 16 -8.36 -8.92 5.42
C LEU A 16 -7.17 -9.88 5.27
N PHE A 17 -5.98 -9.35 5.01
CA PHE A 17 -4.74 -10.14 4.95
C PHE A 17 -3.80 -9.76 6.10
N SER A 18 -2.82 -10.60 6.36
CA SER A 18 -1.77 -10.38 7.37
C SER A 18 -0.51 -11.12 6.98
N ARG A 19 0.60 -10.85 7.66
CA ARG A 19 1.86 -11.57 7.44
C ARG A 19 1.75 -13.09 7.69
N SER A 20 0.75 -13.54 8.44
CA SER A 20 0.44 -14.95 8.66
C SER A 20 -0.50 -15.57 7.61
N SER A 21 -1.03 -14.78 6.66
CA SER A 21 -1.90 -15.29 5.61
C SER A 21 -1.14 -16.33 4.78
N LEU A 22 -1.73 -17.51 4.62
CA LEU A 22 -1.05 -18.63 3.94
C LEU A 22 -0.66 -18.26 2.50
N CYS A 23 -1.53 -17.54 1.80
CA CYS A 23 -1.29 -17.08 0.43
C CYS A 23 -0.10 -16.10 0.29
N LEU A 24 0.34 -15.48 1.39
CA LEU A 24 1.47 -14.55 1.39
C LEU A 24 2.80 -15.19 1.81
N GLN A 25 2.81 -16.46 2.25
CA GLN A 25 4.02 -17.07 2.81
C GLN A 25 5.14 -17.24 1.76
N ASN A 26 4.79 -17.68 0.55
CA ASN A 26 5.78 -17.81 -0.54
C ASN A 26 6.35 -16.45 -0.94
N LEU A 27 5.50 -15.41 -1.03
CA LEU A 27 5.95 -14.05 -1.30
C LEU A 27 6.90 -13.55 -0.20
N LEU A 28 6.52 -13.72 1.07
CA LEU A 28 7.36 -13.36 2.21
C LEU A 28 8.68 -14.13 2.27
N TYR A 29 8.72 -15.36 1.75
CA TYR A 29 9.95 -16.13 1.61
C TYR A 29 10.89 -15.47 0.58
N PHE A 30 10.40 -15.15 -0.62
CA PHE A 30 11.22 -14.48 -1.63
C PHE A 30 11.63 -13.07 -1.24
N MET A 31 10.73 -12.28 -0.64
CA MET A 31 11.04 -10.91 -0.20
C MET A 31 12.18 -10.89 0.83
N ARG A 32 12.33 -11.92 1.67
CA ARG A 32 13.43 -12.02 2.64
C ARG A 32 14.80 -12.23 1.99
N GLN A 33 14.83 -12.60 0.71
CA GLN A 33 16.06 -12.79 -0.06
C GLN A 33 16.43 -11.55 -0.88
N CYS A 34 15.52 -10.59 -0.99
CA CYS A 34 15.74 -9.34 -1.69
C CYS A 34 16.43 -8.31 -0.79
N THR A 35 17.26 -7.48 -1.40
CA THR A 35 17.79 -6.26 -0.80
C THR A 35 16.67 -5.23 -0.58
N HIS A 36 16.92 -4.28 0.32
CA HIS A 36 16.03 -3.15 0.55
C HIS A 36 15.75 -2.35 -0.74
N GLN A 37 16.78 -2.17 -1.58
CA GLN A 37 16.65 -1.44 -2.85
C GLN A 37 15.77 -2.19 -3.86
N GLU A 38 15.91 -3.51 -3.98
CA GLU A 38 15.05 -4.32 -4.86
C GLU A 38 13.59 -4.25 -4.42
N LEU A 39 13.33 -4.39 -3.10
CA LEU A 39 11.98 -4.28 -2.55
C LEU A 39 11.38 -2.89 -2.74
N LEU A 40 12.20 -1.84 -2.63
CA LEU A 40 11.76 -0.47 -2.88
C LEU A 40 11.38 -0.25 -4.34
N LEU A 41 12.22 -0.65 -5.29
CA LEU A 41 11.93 -0.50 -6.72
C LEU A 41 10.68 -1.28 -7.13
N TRP A 42 10.55 -2.50 -6.61
CA TRP A 42 9.36 -3.32 -6.79
C TRP A 42 8.12 -2.67 -6.19
N ALA A 43 8.17 -2.20 -4.95
CA ALA A 43 7.04 -1.51 -4.32
C ALA A 43 6.64 -0.24 -5.08
N LEU A 44 7.60 0.51 -5.63
CA LEU A 44 7.35 1.71 -6.43
C LEU A 44 6.64 1.41 -7.75
N SER A 45 6.90 0.27 -8.40
CA SER A 45 6.19 -0.09 -9.64
C SER A 45 4.71 -0.34 -9.39
N PHE A 46 4.37 -1.11 -8.34
CA PHE A 46 2.96 -1.32 -7.95
C PHE A 46 2.31 -0.05 -7.39
N ALA A 47 3.04 0.74 -6.60
CA ALA A 47 2.54 2.02 -6.10
C ALA A 47 2.15 2.98 -7.24
N LYS A 48 2.84 2.93 -8.39
CA LYS A 48 2.49 3.74 -9.57
C LYS A 48 1.13 3.35 -10.16
N GLU A 49 0.83 2.06 -10.23
CA GLU A 49 -0.48 1.57 -10.71
C GLU A 49 -1.60 1.96 -9.75
N ILE A 50 -1.39 1.78 -8.45
CA ILE A 50 -2.33 2.20 -7.41
C ILE A 50 -2.57 3.71 -7.46
N LEU A 51 -1.50 4.50 -7.64
CA LEU A 51 -1.57 5.95 -7.79
C LEU A 51 -2.48 6.34 -8.96
N PHE A 52 -2.31 5.75 -10.15
CA PHE A 52 -3.16 6.05 -11.30
C PHE A 52 -4.64 5.70 -11.02
N SER A 53 -4.90 4.58 -10.36
CA SER A 53 -6.28 4.21 -9.98
C SER A 53 -6.89 5.21 -9.00
N LEU A 54 -6.13 5.68 -8.00
CA LEU A 54 -6.61 6.64 -7.01
C LEU A 54 -6.82 8.03 -7.61
N GLU A 55 -5.93 8.50 -8.46
CA GLU A 55 -6.08 9.81 -9.13
C GLU A 55 -7.23 9.83 -10.12
N SER A 56 -7.48 8.72 -10.82
CA SER A 56 -8.65 8.61 -11.69
C SER A 56 -9.96 8.72 -10.89
N ALA A 57 -9.99 8.24 -9.65
CA ALA A 57 -11.17 8.30 -8.78
C ALA A 57 -11.28 9.63 -8.01
N TYR A 58 -10.13 10.28 -7.72
CA TYR A 58 -10.02 11.47 -6.89
C TYR A 58 -9.06 12.49 -7.53
N PRO A 59 -9.43 13.13 -8.66
CA PRO A 59 -8.52 13.97 -9.43
C PRO A 59 -8.00 15.20 -8.67
N ASP A 60 -8.78 15.72 -7.71
CA ASP A 60 -8.40 16.89 -6.90
C ASP A 60 -7.52 16.52 -5.69
N GLU A 61 -7.34 15.23 -5.38
CA GLU A 61 -6.55 14.79 -4.24
C GLU A 61 -5.06 14.64 -4.61
N THR A 62 -4.36 15.77 -4.55
CA THR A 62 -2.95 15.87 -4.96
C THR A 62 -1.97 15.13 -4.04
N ARG A 63 -2.35 14.83 -2.79
CA ARG A 63 -1.43 14.21 -1.80
C ARG A 63 -0.89 12.86 -2.23
N PHE A 64 -1.64 12.09 -3.03
CA PHE A 64 -1.16 10.82 -3.59
C PHE A 64 0.05 11.02 -4.49
N ARG A 65 -0.05 11.93 -5.48
CA ARG A 65 1.04 12.26 -6.39
C ARG A 65 2.22 12.89 -5.66
N THR A 66 1.94 13.81 -4.73
CA THR A 66 2.99 14.47 -3.94
C THR A 66 3.82 13.47 -3.14
N ALA A 67 3.18 12.49 -2.49
CA ALA A 67 3.89 11.45 -1.75
C ALA A 67 4.74 10.59 -2.68
N TYR A 68 4.21 10.16 -3.82
CA TYR A 68 4.96 9.38 -4.80
C TYR A 68 6.18 10.15 -5.34
N GLN A 69 5.99 11.40 -5.77
CA GLN A 69 7.07 12.24 -6.31
C GLN A 69 8.17 12.51 -5.27
N LYS A 70 7.80 12.81 -4.01
CA LYS A 70 8.79 12.98 -2.93
C LYS A 70 9.52 11.68 -2.62
N THR A 71 8.85 10.54 -2.74
CA THR A 71 9.49 9.22 -2.59
C THR A 71 10.54 9.01 -3.68
N ILE A 72 10.21 9.31 -4.93
CA ILE A 72 11.18 9.29 -6.05
C ILE A 72 12.33 10.28 -5.81
N ALA A 73 12.05 11.52 -5.40
CA ALA A 73 13.07 12.53 -5.11
C ALA A 73 14.04 12.08 -4.00
N LEU A 74 13.53 11.42 -2.95
CA LEU A 74 14.37 10.83 -1.91
C LEU A 74 15.31 9.76 -2.48
N THR A 75 14.81 8.88 -3.38
CA THR A 75 15.66 7.83 -3.99
C THR A 75 16.80 8.40 -4.84
N LYS A 76 16.66 9.65 -5.29
CA LYS A 76 17.68 10.40 -6.04
C LYS A 76 18.59 11.25 -5.15
N GLY A 77 18.34 11.29 -3.83
CA GLY A 77 19.08 12.14 -2.89
C GLY A 77 18.72 13.63 -2.94
N GLU A 78 17.60 14.00 -3.58
CA GLU A 78 17.20 15.39 -3.78
C GLU A 78 16.55 16.02 -2.53
N ILE A 79 15.95 15.20 -1.65
CA ILE A 79 15.29 15.64 -0.42
C ILE A 79 15.65 14.72 0.75
N LYS A 80 15.30 15.12 1.98
CA LYS A 80 15.58 14.32 3.19
C LYS A 80 14.38 13.50 3.66
N MET A 81 14.67 12.44 4.43
CA MET A 81 13.67 11.52 4.99
C MET A 81 12.48 12.20 5.71
N PRO A 82 12.66 13.28 6.52
CA PRO A 82 11.53 13.94 7.18
C PRO A 82 10.50 14.52 6.21
N GLU A 83 10.94 15.01 5.05
CA GLU A 83 10.06 15.60 4.04
C GLU A 83 9.20 14.54 3.35
N VAL A 84 9.79 13.42 2.95
CA VAL A 84 9.01 12.32 2.37
C VAL A 84 8.09 11.68 3.41
N LYS A 85 8.56 11.53 4.66
CA LYS A 85 7.76 10.95 5.75
C LYS A 85 6.49 11.77 5.98
N ARG A 86 6.59 13.10 5.97
CA ARG A 86 5.41 13.97 6.07
C ARG A 86 4.43 13.71 4.93
N ALA A 87 4.91 13.67 3.70
CA ALA A 87 4.06 13.45 2.53
C ALA A 87 3.37 12.07 2.53
N ILE A 88 4.08 11.03 2.96
CA ILE A 88 3.51 9.68 3.11
C ILE A 88 2.42 9.65 4.20
N LEU A 89 2.64 10.33 5.33
CA LEU A 89 1.62 10.46 6.38
C LEU A 89 0.38 11.21 5.88
N ASP A 90 0.58 12.28 5.10
CA ASP A 90 -0.50 13.06 4.52
C ASP A 90 -1.30 12.24 3.49
N CYS A 91 -0.61 11.37 2.73
CA CYS A 91 -1.23 10.37 1.85
C CYS A 91 -2.09 9.38 2.64
N HIS A 92 -1.57 8.79 3.73
CA HIS A 92 -2.37 7.92 4.60
C HIS A 92 -3.58 8.62 5.21
N ALA A 93 -3.46 9.89 5.56
CA ALA A 93 -4.55 10.66 6.13
C ALA A 93 -5.74 10.86 5.18
N VAL A 94 -5.55 10.66 3.86
CA VAL A 94 -6.63 10.69 2.88
C VAL A 94 -7.67 9.61 3.18
N ALA A 95 -7.27 8.43 3.63
CA ALA A 95 -8.16 7.30 3.91
C ALA A 95 -9.35 7.68 4.82
N LYS A 96 -9.13 8.60 5.79
CA LYS A 96 -10.17 9.09 6.71
C LYS A 96 -11.28 9.91 6.03
N LYS A 97 -11.05 10.38 4.81
CA LYS A 97 -11.99 11.18 4.01
C LYS A 97 -12.74 10.34 2.98
N LEU A 98 -12.34 9.09 2.77
CA LEU A 98 -12.93 8.21 1.77
C LEU A 98 -14.07 7.40 2.38
N GLN A 99 -15.07 7.05 1.57
CA GLN A 99 -16.19 6.19 1.97
C GLN A 99 -16.13 4.80 1.34
N ASN A 100 -15.40 4.65 0.22
CA ASN A 100 -15.28 3.37 -0.48
C ASN A 100 -14.18 2.51 0.17
N SER A 101 -14.55 1.36 0.75
CA SER A 101 -13.62 0.44 1.44
C SER A 101 -12.47 -0.04 0.57
N SER A 102 -12.70 -0.30 -0.73
CA SER A 102 -11.64 -0.66 -1.67
C SER A 102 -10.65 0.50 -1.84
N HIS A 103 -11.14 1.74 -1.99
CA HIS A 103 -10.25 2.91 -2.12
C HIS A 103 -9.52 3.25 -0.82
N ILE A 104 -10.16 3.06 0.34
CA ILE A 104 -9.50 3.16 1.66
C ILE A 104 -8.32 2.19 1.72
N ALA A 105 -8.53 0.93 1.34
CA ALA A 105 -7.49 -0.07 1.30
C ALA A 105 -6.38 0.29 0.30
N LEU A 106 -6.70 0.73 -0.92
CA LEU A 106 -5.70 1.20 -1.89
C LEU A 106 -4.88 2.40 -1.38
N CYS A 107 -5.51 3.35 -0.67
CA CYS A 107 -4.81 4.47 -0.05
C CYS A 107 -3.76 4.00 0.97
N HIS A 108 -4.11 3.00 1.78
CA HIS A 108 -3.15 2.36 2.68
C HIS A 108 -2.08 1.56 1.93
N ALA A 109 -2.43 0.85 0.85
CA ALA A 109 -1.49 0.12 0.02
C ALA A 109 -0.43 1.05 -0.60
N LEU A 110 -0.87 2.19 -1.16
CA LEU A 110 0.02 3.22 -1.69
C LEU A 110 0.96 3.74 -0.60
N GLY A 111 0.44 4.14 0.56
CA GLY A 111 1.27 4.66 1.65
C GLY A 111 2.27 3.63 2.20
N GLN A 112 1.89 2.34 2.28
CA GLN A 112 2.82 1.26 2.65
C GLN A 112 3.91 1.06 1.59
N GLY A 113 3.52 1.00 0.31
CA GLY A 113 4.47 0.91 -0.80
C GLY A 113 5.54 2.00 -0.76
N LEU A 114 5.10 3.25 -0.60
CA LEU A 114 5.99 4.40 -0.47
C LEU A 114 6.83 4.36 0.81
N SER A 115 6.27 3.89 1.93
CA SER A 115 6.99 3.73 3.21
C SER A 115 8.14 2.74 3.14
N THR A 116 8.23 1.92 2.08
CA THR A 116 9.39 1.05 1.83
C THR A 116 10.69 1.84 1.78
N VAL A 117 10.71 3.13 1.43
CA VAL A 117 11.94 3.95 1.51
C VAL A 117 12.50 4.07 2.93
N HIS A 118 11.67 3.90 3.95
CA HIS A 118 12.10 3.98 5.34
C HIS A 118 12.71 2.65 5.79
N VAL A 119 11.98 1.55 5.61
CA VAL A 119 12.38 0.17 5.96
C VAL A 119 11.68 -0.84 5.04
N GLU A 120 12.36 -1.94 4.74
CA GLU A 120 11.92 -2.97 3.80
C GLU A 120 10.63 -3.70 4.22
N THR A 121 10.34 -3.74 5.53
CA THR A 121 9.17 -4.44 6.08
C THR A 121 7.83 -3.85 5.65
N HIS A 122 7.82 -2.61 5.15
CA HIS A 122 6.64 -1.96 4.59
C HIS A 122 6.20 -2.54 3.24
N ALA A 123 7.11 -3.17 2.47
CA ALA A 123 6.79 -3.67 1.14
C ALA A 123 5.66 -4.71 1.15
N ILE A 124 5.60 -5.61 2.15
CA ILE A 124 4.49 -6.57 2.24
C ILE A 124 3.17 -5.90 2.65
N GLY A 125 3.26 -4.73 3.29
CA GLY A 125 2.10 -3.90 3.61
C GLY A 125 1.34 -3.50 2.35
N LEU A 126 2.03 -3.17 1.26
CA LEU A 126 1.41 -2.90 -0.04
C LEU A 126 0.48 -4.06 -0.45
N CYS A 127 0.99 -5.29 -0.46
CA CYS A 127 0.22 -6.46 -0.88
C CYS A 127 -0.96 -6.76 0.05
N ILE A 128 -0.76 -6.64 1.36
CA ILE A 128 -1.83 -6.88 2.35
C ILE A 128 -3.03 -5.97 2.07
N TYR A 129 -2.78 -4.69 1.83
CA TYR A 129 -3.84 -3.72 1.59
C TYR A 129 -4.38 -3.78 0.16
N GLU A 130 -3.56 -4.06 -0.84
CA GLU A 130 -4.01 -4.21 -2.23
C GLU A 130 -4.92 -5.43 -2.39
N LEU A 131 -4.54 -6.59 -1.82
CA LEU A 131 -5.41 -7.77 -1.80
C LEU A 131 -6.71 -7.51 -1.02
N THR A 132 -6.63 -6.75 0.08
CA THR A 132 -7.82 -6.31 0.82
C THR A 132 -8.74 -5.47 -0.09
N ALA A 133 -8.18 -4.55 -0.88
CA ALA A 133 -8.95 -3.74 -1.83
C ALA A 133 -9.63 -4.60 -2.91
N ILE A 134 -8.93 -5.60 -3.44
CA ILE A 134 -9.48 -6.54 -4.43
C ILE A 134 -10.70 -7.27 -3.87
N VAL A 135 -10.63 -7.76 -2.62
CA VAL A 135 -11.76 -8.42 -1.97
C VAL A 135 -12.95 -7.47 -1.79
N PHE A 136 -12.71 -6.19 -1.43
CA PHE A 136 -13.79 -5.21 -1.33
C PHE A 136 -14.39 -4.81 -2.68
N ARG A 137 -13.62 -4.87 -3.77
CA ARG A 137 -14.10 -4.58 -5.13
C ARG A 137 -14.91 -5.73 -5.72
N HIS A 138 -14.54 -6.96 -5.38
CA HIS A 138 -15.18 -8.18 -5.86
C HIS A 138 -15.66 -9.00 -4.66
N PRO A 139 -16.70 -8.53 -3.94
CA PRO A 139 -17.32 -9.35 -2.91
C PRO A 139 -17.85 -10.61 -3.59
N THR A 140 -17.26 -11.76 -3.27
CA THR A 140 -17.87 -13.04 -3.60
C THR A 140 -19.08 -13.18 -2.69
N ASP A 141 -20.26 -13.23 -3.32
CA ASP A 141 -21.50 -13.74 -2.71
C ASP A 141 -21.34 -15.22 -2.33
#